data_AF-A0A7G5LRF0-F1
#
_entry.id   AF-A0A7G5LRF0-F1
#
_cell.length_a   1.000
_cell.length_b   1.000
_cell.length_c   1.000
_cell.angle_alpha   90.00
_cell.angle_beta   90.00
_cell.angle_gamma   90.00
#
_symmetry.space_group_name_H-M   'P 1'
#
loop_
_entity.id
_entity.type
_entity.pdbx_description
1 polymer ?
#
loop_
_entity_poly.entity_id
_entity_poly.type
_entity_poly.pdbx_seq_one_letter_code
_entity_poly.pdbx_strand_id
1 'polypeptide(L)' 'MDPWSDSAFQLKTRETAYFLWEQDGKPEGKEQEYWFAALERGLRERDCDKKLAQTTMTDTEQTFER' A
#
# COMPACT_ATOMS: atom_id res chain seq x y z
N MET A 1 14.28 6.23 10.63
CA MET A 1 12.86 5.97 10.92
C MET A 1 12.57 4.57 10.41
N ASP A 2 12.31 3.62 11.30
CA ASP A 2 12.04 2.24 10.87
C ASP A 2 10.70 2.22 10.09
N PRO A 3 10.68 1.84 8.80
CA PRO A 3 9.49 1.99 7.94
C PRO A 3 8.28 1.14 8.35
N TRP A 4 8.44 0.29 9.38
CA TRP A 4 7.38 -0.54 9.97
C TRP A 4 6.74 0.11 11.21
N SER A 5 7.34 1.17 11.76
CA SER A 5 6.80 1.93 12.89
C SER A 5 5.82 3.03 12.46
N ASP A 6 5.45 3.09 11.18
CA ASP A 6 4.47 4.05 10.68
C ASP A 6 3.06 3.65 11.15
N SER A 7 2.64 4.22 12.28
CA SER A 7 1.32 3.96 12.86
C SER A 7 0.18 4.31 11.91
N ALA A 8 0.39 5.25 10.98
CA ALA A 8 -0.63 5.59 9.98
C ALA A 8 -0.81 4.47 8.95
N PHE A 9 0.27 3.84 8.50
CA PHE A 9 0.21 2.66 7.63
C PHE A 9 -0.50 1.48 8.30
N GLN A 10 -0.16 1.20 9.56
CA GLN A 10 -0.80 0.11 10.31
C GLN A 10 -2.29 0.38 10.54
N LEU A 11 -2.65 1.63 10.87
CA LEU A 11 -4.03 2.06 11.06
C LEU A 11 -4.82 1.90 9.75
N LYS A 12 -4.31 2.44 8.64
CA LYS A 12 -4.96 2.36 7.32
C LYS A 12 -5.13 0.92 6.84
N THR A 13 -4.14 0.06 7.08
CA THR A 13 -4.23 -1.38 6.76
C THR A 13 -5.36 -2.04 7.56
N ARG A 14 -5.45 -1.75 8.86
CA ARG A 14 -6.49 -2.30 9.73
C ARG A 14 -7.88 -1.79 9.36
N GLU A 15 -8.03 -0.51 9.08
CA GLU A 15 -9.31 0.08 8.64
C GLU A 15 -9.78 -0.54 7.32
N THR A 16 -8.86 -0.71 6.37
CA THR A 16 -9.17 -1.34 5.07
C THR A 16 -9.59 -2.80 5.25
N ALA A 17 -8.87 -3.56 6.09
CA ALA A 17 -9.21 -4.94 6.40
C ALA A 17 -10.61 -5.04 7.04
N TYR A 18 -10.88 -4.19 8.03
CA TYR A 18 -12.16 -4.16 8.73
C TYR A 18 -13.31 -3.77 7.78
N PHE A 19 -13.11 -2.79 6.92
CA PHE A 19 -14.10 -2.37 5.94
C PHE A 19 -14.44 -3.50 4.95
N LEU A 20 -13.42 -4.18 4.41
CA LEU A 20 -13.63 -5.31 3.49
C LEU A 20 -14.34 -6.48 4.18
N TRP A 21 -13.94 -6.79 5.42
CA TRP A 21 -14.57 -7.86 6.20
C TRP A 21 -16.02 -7.53 6.59
N GLU A 22 -16.31 -6.27 6.94
CA GLU A 22 -17.66 -5.80 7.26
C GLU A 22 -18.57 -5.79 6.01
N GLN A 23 -18.05 -5.37 4.87
CA GLN A 23 -18.81 -5.40 3.59
C GLN A 23 -19.19 -6.81 3.16
N ASP A 24 -18.35 -7.80 3.46
CA ASP A 24 -18.62 -9.21 3.11
C ASP A 24 -19.51 -9.94 4.13
N GLY A 25 -20.04 -9.21 5.13
CA GLY A 25 -20.97 -9.76 6.11
C GLY A 25 -20.30 -10.37 7.34
N LYS A 26 -19.04 -10.01 7.62
CA LYS A 26 -18.26 -10.45 8.78
C LYS A 26 -18.16 -11.99 8.90
N PRO A 27 -17.67 -12.69 7.86
CA PRO A 27 -17.44 -14.12 7.95
C PRO A 27 -16.46 -14.44 9.09
N GLU A 28 -16.92 -15.25 10.05
CA GLU A 28 -16.12 -15.67 11.19
C GLU A 28 -14.97 -16.58 10.72
N GLY A 29 -13.76 -16.35 11.26
CA GLY A 29 -12.56 -17.12 10.91
C GLY A 29 -11.84 -16.68 9.63
N LYS A 30 -12.40 -15.75 8.85
CA LYS A 30 -11.74 -15.19 7.66
C LYS A 30 -11.05 -13.85 7.86
N GLU A 31 -11.15 -13.28 9.07
CA GLU A 31 -10.59 -11.97 9.41
C GLU A 31 -9.10 -11.81 9.02
N GLN A 32 -8.31 -12.89 9.19
CA GLN A 32 -6.90 -12.88 8.80
C GLN A 32 -6.71 -12.76 7.29
N GLU A 33 -7.54 -13.40 6.47
CA GLU A 33 -7.47 -13.31 5.00
C GLU A 33 -7.67 -11.86 4.53
N TYR A 34 -8.66 -11.16 5.11
CA TYR A 34 -8.90 -9.73 4.81
C TYR A 34 -7.77 -8.84 5.30
N TRP A 35 -7.16 -9.17 6.44
CA TRP A 35 -6.00 -8.44 6.94
C TRP A 35 -4.79 -8.57 6.01
N PHE A 36 -4.50 -9.77 5.51
CA PHE A 36 -3.44 -9.98 4.52
C PHE A 36 -3.73 -9.26 3.21
N ALA A 37 -4.98 -9.34 2.71
CA ALA A 37 -5.38 -8.65 1.48
C ALA A 37 -5.23 -7.12 1.58
N ALA A 38 -5.58 -6.53 2.74
CA ALA A 38 -5.40 -5.12 3.00
C ALA A 38 -3.91 -4.73 3.11
N LEU A 39 -3.10 -5.58 3.73
CA LEU A 39 -1.66 -5.38 3.86
C LEU A 39 -0.96 -5.42 2.51
N GLU A 40 -1.27 -6.41 1.67
CA GLU A 40 -0.76 -6.50 0.29
C GLU A 40 -1.13 -5.27 -0.55
N ARG A 41 -2.35 -4.74 -0.35
CA ARG A 41 -2.82 -3.54 -1.02
C ARG A 41 -2.01 -2.31 -0.60
N GLY A 42 -1.82 -2.12 0.71
CA GLY A 42 -1.01 -1.02 1.24
C GLY A 42 0.46 -1.11 0.84
N LEU A 43 1.04 -2.32 0.79
CA LEU A 43 2.40 -2.55 0.33
C LEU A 43 2.55 -2.20 -1.17
N ARG A 44 1.61 -2.63 -2.02
CA ARG A 44 1.61 -2.26 -3.44
C ARG A 44 1.53 -0.75 -3.65
N GLU A 45 0.69 -0.04 -2.90
CA GLU A 45 0.61 1.42 -2.98
C GLU A 45 1.97 2.08 -2.67
N ARG A 46 2.68 1.60 -1.64
CA ARG A 46 4.03 2.09 -1.29
C ARG A 46 5.09 1.76 -2.34
N ASP A 47 5.07 0.56 -2.93
CA ASP A 47 6.02 0.17 -3.96
C ASP A 47 5.80 0.92 -5.28
N CYS A 48 4.54 1.21 -5.65
CA CYS A 48 4.22 2.05 -6.80
C CYS A 48 4.70 3.50 -6.61
N ASP A 49 4.51 4.08 -5.43
CA ASP A 49 5.00 5.43 -5.09
C ASP A 49 6.53 5.55 -5.25
N LYS A 50 7.27 4.53 -4.75
CA LYS A 50 8.73 4.45 -4.92
C LYS A 50 9.17 4.33 -6.37
N LYS A 51 8.45 3.59 -7.22
CA LYS A 51 8.78 3.42 -8.64
C LYS A 51 8.44 4.67 -9.47
N LEU A 52 7.36 5.38 -9.11
CA LEU A 52 7.00 6.64 -9.77
C LEU A 52 8.01 7.75 -9.45
N ALA A 53 8.53 7.82 -8.22
CA ALA A 53 9.58 8.77 -7.86
C ALA A 53 10.92 8.50 -8.60
N GLN A 54 11.20 7.24 -8.98
CA GLN A 54 12.42 6.87 -9.70
C GLN A 54 12.32 7.14 -11.22
N THR A 55 11.12 7.07 -11.80
CA THR A 55 10.95 7.27 -13.25
C THR A 55 10.94 8.75 -13.65
N THR A 56 10.53 9.66 -12.77
CA THR A 56 10.51 11.11 -13.08
C THR A 56 11.90 11.75 -13.07
N MET A 57 12.88 11.15 -12.39
CA MET A 57 14.27 11.63 -12.39
C MET A 57 15.07 11.17 -13.61
N THR A 58 14.71 10.06 -14.26
CA THR A 58 15.45 9.52 -15.41
C THR A 58 14.95 10.02 -16.77
N ASP A 59 13.70 10.49 -16.84
CA ASP A 59 13.10 11.02 -18.09
C ASP A 59 13.53 12.48 -18.39
N THR A 60 13.95 13.23 -17.37
CA THR A 60 14.31 14.66 -17.55
C THR A 60 15.76 14.88 -18.02
N GLU A 61 16.64 13.89 -17.86
CA GLU A 61 18.07 14.02 -18.24
C GLU A 61 18.36 13.64 -19.71
N GLN A 62 17.39 13.17 -20.49
CA GLN A 62 17.59 12.71 -21.88
C GLN A 62 17.01 13.63 -22.96
N THR A 63 16.61 14.87 -22.63
CA THR A 63 16.09 15.84 -23.62
C THR A 63 17.11 16.94 -23.99
N PHE A 64 18.31 16.94 -23.42
CA PHE A 64 19.35 17.93 -23.74
C PHE A 64 20.49 17.33 -24.57
N GLU A 65 20.19 16.72 -25.71
CA GLU A 65 21.18 16.52 -26.77
C GLU A 65 20.46 16.43 -28.13
N ARG A 66 20.13 17.58 -28.72
CA ARG A 66 19.93 17.72 -30.16
C ARG A 66 20.38 19.08 -30.65
#